data_AF-A0A7K1GL24-F1
#
_entry.id   AF-A0A7K1GL24-F1
#
_cell.length_a   1.000
_cell.length_b   1.000
_cell.length_c   1.000
_cell.angle_alpha   90.00
_cell.angle_beta   90.00
_cell.angle_gamma   90.00
#
_symmetry.space_group_name_H-M   'P 1'
#
loop_
_entity.id
_entity.type
_entity.pdbx_description
1 polymer ?
#
loop_
_entity_poly.entity_id
_entity_poly.type
_entity_poly.pdbx_seq_one_letter_code
_entity_poly.pdbx_strand_id
1 'polypeptide(L)' 'MKLPIELKESEFVVLVTVDIDPKYKMSNADQFYNTLPKSFKPIFKKAVGSTLRVYCVCNNEDDFMFCLRQTGYKTTLL' A
#
# COMPACT_ATOMS: atom_id res chain seq x y z
N MET A 1 -8.89 15.87 1.59
CA MET A 1 -8.76 15.08 2.83
C MET A 1 -7.49 15.53 3.52
N LYS A 2 -7.52 15.81 4.82
CA LYS A 2 -6.31 16.11 5.61
C LYS A 2 -5.83 14.78 6.19
N LEU A 3 -4.65 14.31 5.79
CA LEU A 3 -4.07 13.09 6.37
C LEU A 3 -3.72 13.39 7.84
N PRO A 4 -3.99 12.48 8.79
CA PRO A 4 -3.76 12.71 10.22
C PRO A 4 -2.26 12.57 10.60
N ILE A 5 -1.35 12.81 9.65
CA ILE A 5 0.08 12.65 9.81
C ILE A 5 0.83 13.82 9.17
N GLU A 6 1.88 14.28 9.83
CA GLU A 6 2.90 15.13 9.22
C GLU A 6 4.03 14.22 8.71
N LEU A 7 4.35 14.32 7.42
CA LEU A 7 5.44 13.57 6.82
C LEU A 7 6.77 14.13 7.32
N LYS A 8 7.66 13.24 7.76
CA LYS A 8 9.03 13.63 8.08
C LYS A 8 9.84 13.79 6.80
N GLU A 9 10.98 14.46 6.91
CA GLU A 9 11.93 14.60 5.80
C GLU A 9 12.30 13.21 5.26
N SER A 10 12.18 13.00 3.95
CA SER A 10 12.36 11.70 3.25
C SER A 10 11.22 10.66 3.38
N GLU A 11 10.07 11.03 3.97
CA GLU A 11 8.87 10.17 3.95
C GLU A 11 7.92 10.55 2.80
N PHE A 12 7.38 9.54 2.12
CA PHE A 12 6.39 9.71 1.05
C PHE A 12 5.23 8.73 1.21
N VAL A 13 4.07 9.06 0.61
CA VAL A 13 2.87 8.24 0.71
C VAL A 13 2.79 7.30 -0.49
N VAL A 14 2.52 6.03 -0.22
CA VAL A 14 2.29 5.00 -1.24
C VAL A 14 0.89 4.43 -1.07
N LEU A 15 0.15 4.33 -2.17
CA LEU A 15 -1.13 3.62 -2.21
C LEU A 15 -0.90 2.20 -2.74
N VAL A 16 -1.08 1.21 -1.88
CA VAL A 16 -1.10 -0.20 -2.24
C VAL A 16 -2.54 -0.61 -2.49
N THR A 17 -2.82 -1.13 -3.68
CA THR A 17 -4.15 -1.59 -4.08
C THR A 17 -4.10 -3.09 -4.34
N VAL A 18 -5.02 -3.84 -3.74
CA VAL A 18 -5.12 -5.29 -3.91
C VAL A 18 -6.51 -5.61 -4.43
N ASP A 19 -6.58 -6.16 -5.63
CA ASP A 19 -7.82 -6.68 -6.16
C ASP A 19 -7.99 -8.14 -5.76
N ILE A 20 -9.11 -8.42 -5.10
CA ILE A 20 -9.49 -9.75 -4.64
C ILE A 20 -10.37 -10.36 -5.72
N ASP A 21 -9.98 -11.50 -6.26
CA ASP A 21 -10.85 -12.23 -7.17
C ASP A 21 -12.15 -12.60 -6.42
N PRO A 22 -13.33 -12.26 -6.98
CA PRO A 22 -14.63 -12.49 -6.33
C PRO A 22 -14.92 -13.95 -5.98
N LYS A 23 -14.16 -14.92 -6.51
CA LYS A 23 -14.22 -16.34 -6.10
C LYS A 23 -13.68 -16.58 -4.70
N TYR A 24 -12.87 -15.67 -4.17
CA TYR A 24 -12.23 -15.79 -2.85
C TYR A 24 -12.88 -14.84 -1.85
N LYS A 25 -13.21 -15.35 -0.66
CA LYS A 25 -13.62 -14.52 0.48
C LYS A 25 -12.39 -14.12 1.28
N MET A 26 -12.23 -12.81 1.50
CA MET A 26 -11.17 -12.29 2.34
C MET A 26 -11.46 -12.65 3.81
N SER A 27 -10.76 -13.66 4.33
CA SER A 27 -10.94 -14.13 5.70
C SER A 27 -9.98 -13.46 6.68
N ASN A 28 -8.79 -13.02 6.23
CA ASN A 28 -7.75 -12.53 7.12
C ASN A 28 -6.84 -11.45 6.49
N ALA A 29 -7.36 -10.22 6.41
CA ALA A 29 -6.61 -9.08 5.85
C ALA A 29 -5.32 -8.76 6.63
N ASP A 30 -5.24 -9.14 7.91
CA ASP A 30 -4.07 -8.88 8.75
C ASP A 30 -2.83 -9.66 8.32
N GLN A 31 -3.00 -10.88 7.80
CA GLN A 31 -1.88 -11.64 7.23
C GLN A 31 -1.28 -10.94 6.01
N PHE A 32 -2.12 -10.31 5.18
CA PHE A 32 -1.64 -9.54 4.03
C PHE A 32 -0.83 -8.32 4.48
N TYR A 33 -1.28 -7.57 5.50
CA TYR A 33 -0.51 -6.40 5.96
C TYR A 33 0.87 -6.78 6.49
N ASN A 34 1.02 -7.99 7.06
CA ASN A 34 2.30 -8.50 7.51
C ASN A 34 3.24 -8.92 6.36
N THR A 35 2.72 -9.11 5.14
CA THR A 35 3.54 -9.37 3.94
C THR A 35 4.04 -8.10 3.25
N LEU A 36 3.55 -6.92 3.65
CA LEU A 36 4.07 -5.66 3.13
C LEU A 36 5.52 -5.46 3.59
N PRO A 37 6.37 -4.79 2.79
CA PRO A 37 7.73 -4.47 3.19
C PRO A 37 7.73 -3.69 4.51
N LYS A 38 8.74 -3.89 5.35
CA LYS A 38 8.84 -3.22 6.66
C LYS A 38 8.90 -1.69 6.56
N SER A 39 9.38 -1.18 5.42
CA SER A 39 9.42 0.24 5.09
C SER A 39 8.04 0.82 4.81
N PHE A 40 7.04 0.00 4.49
CA PHE A 40 5.67 0.43 4.23
C PHE A 40 4.88 0.36 5.53
N LYS A 41 4.63 1.52 6.14
CA LYS A 41 3.85 1.65 7.37
C LYS A 41 2.41 2.01 7.03
N PRO A 42 1.43 1.09 7.17
CA PRO A 42 0.03 1.40 6.86
C PRO A 42 -0.53 2.48 7.79
N ILE A 43 -1.11 3.53 7.21
CA ILE A 43 -1.74 4.65 7.92
C ILE A 43 -3.26 4.50 7.86
N PHE A 44 -3.78 4.10 6.70
CA PHE A 44 -5.20 4.02 6.43
C PHE A 44 -5.52 2.84 5.53
N LYS A 45 -6.58 2.10 5.87
CA LYS A 45 -7.02 0.90 5.17
C LYS A 45 -8.49 1.09 4.80
N LYS A 46 -8.86 0.79 3.56
CA LYS A 46 -10.25 0.86 3.09
C LYS A 46 -10.54 -0.28 2.13
N ALA A 47 -11.55 -1.08 2.46
CA ALA A 47 -12.15 -2.00 1.51
C ALA A 47 -13.21 -1.26 0.67
N VAL A 48 -13.14 -1.39 -0.65
CA VAL A 48 -14.13 -0.85 -1.59
C VAL A 48 -14.47 -1.96 -2.58
N GLY A 49 -15.63 -2.59 -2.40
CA GLY A 49 -16.02 -3.75 -3.21
C GLY A 49 -15.03 -4.91 -3.04
N SER A 50 -14.50 -5.40 -4.15
CA SER A 50 -13.47 -6.44 -4.20
C SER A 50 -12.03 -5.90 -4.09
N THR A 51 -11.85 -4.60 -3.82
CA THR A 51 -10.53 -3.97 -3.77
C THR A 51 -10.18 -3.53 -2.35
N LEU A 52 -9.00 -3.92 -1.87
CA LEU A 52 -8.39 -3.38 -0.65
C LEU A 52 -7.44 -2.24 -1.01
N ARG A 53 -7.63 -1.07 -0.40
CA ARG A 53 -6.74 0.08 -0.54
C ARG A 53 -6.02 0.33 0.77
N VAL A 54 -4.70 0.37 0.72
CA VAL A 54 -3.83 0.58 1.88
C VAL A 54 -2.93 1.77 1.59
N TYR A 55 -3.09 2.83 2.35
CA TYR A 55 -2.21 3.99 2.29
C TYR A 55 -1.09 3.77 3.29
N CYS A 56 0.14 3.77 2.81
CA CYS A 56 1.34 3.57 3.61
C CYS A 56 2.22 4.82 3.59
N VAL A 57 2.88 5.14 4.70
CA VAL A 57 4.10 5.94 4.65
C VAL A 57 5.24 5.00 4.28
N CYS A 58 6.03 5.40 3.29
CA CYS A 58 7.30 4.78 2.97
C CYS A 58 8.43 5.78 3.23
N ASN A 59 9.55 5.29 3.75
CA ASN A 59 10.74 6.08 4.03
C ASN A 59 11.99 5.51 3.33
N ASN A 60 11.81 4.54 2.43
CA ASN A 60 12.89 3.88 1.70
C ASN A 60 12.52 3.76 0.23
N GLU A 61 13.18 4.55 -0.61
CA GLU A 61 12.93 4.59 -2.04
C GLU A 61 13.31 3.28 -2.74
N ASP A 62 14.38 2.61 -2.32
CA ASP A 62 14.83 1.37 -2.95
C ASP A 62 13.82 0.22 -2.76
N ASP A 63 13.24 0.11 -1.57
CA ASP A 63 12.18 -0.86 -1.29
C ASP A 63 10.93 -0.58 -2.13
N PHE A 64 10.57 0.70 -2.27
CA PHE A 64 9.47 1.11 -3.14
C PHE A 64 9.73 0.75 -4.60
N MET A 65 10.92 1.08 -5.12
CA MET A 65 11.33 0.78 -6.50
C MET A 65 11.47 -0.72 -6.74
N PHE A 66 11.89 -1.49 -5.75
CA PHE A 66 11.91 -2.96 -5.82
C PHE A 66 10.49 -3.54 -5.91
N CYS A 67 9.56 -3.08 -5.07
CA CYS A 67 8.16 -3.49 -5.13
C CYS A 67 7.50 -3.09 -6.45
N LEU A 68 7.77 -1.90 -6.98
CA LEU A 68 7.30 -1.48 -8.30
C LEU A 68 7.78 -2.44 -9.41
N ARG A 69 9.04 -2.84 -9.37
CA ARG A 69 9.63 -3.77 -10.35
C ARG A 69 9.02 -5.18 -10.28
N GLN A 70 8.74 -5.68 -9.07
CA GLN A 70 8.17 -7.03 -8.90
C GLN A 70 6.67 -7.10 -9.22
N THR A 71 5.92 -6.03 -8.99
CA THR A 71 4.45 -6.03 -9.12
C THR A 71 3.96 -5.59 -10.50
N GLY A 72 4.84 -5.09 -11.37
CA GLY A 72 4.54 -4.91 -12.79
C GLY A 72 3.52 -3.82 -13.14
N TYR A 73 3.40 -2.75 -12.34
CA TYR A 73 2.45 -1.65 -12.60
C TYR A 73 3.09 -0.35 -13.12
N LYS A 74 2.40 0.29 -14.07
CA LYS A 74 2.71 1.59 -14.67
C LYS A 74 2.51 2.71 -13.65
N THR A 75 3.59 3.37 -13.26
CA THR A 75 3.53 4.66 -12.55
C THR A 75 3.00 5.74 -13.49
N THR A 76 1.79 6.23 -13.24
CA THR A 76 1.43 7.58 -13.68
C THR A 76 1.94 8.52 -12.60
N LEU A 77 3.12 9.10 -12.82
CA LEU A 77 3.54 10.30 -12.10
C LEU A 77 2.53 11.39 -12.47
N LEU A 78 1.76 11.86 -11.49
CA LEU A 78 0.98 13.11 -11.58
C LEU A 78 1.88 14.26 -11.14
#